data_AF-A0A1C5NFS8-F1
#
_entry.id   AF-A0A1C5NFS8-F1
#
_cell.length_a   1.000
_cell.length_b   1.000
_cell.length_c   1.000
_cell.angle_alpha   90.00
_cell.angle_beta   90.00
_cell.angle_gamma   90.00
#
_symmetry.space_group_name_H-M   'P 1'
#
loop_
_entity.id
_entity.type
_entity.pdbx_description
1 polymer ?
#
loop_
_entity_poly.entity_id
_entity_poly.type
_entity_poly.pdbx_seq_one_letter_code
_entity_poly.pdbx_strand_id
1 'polypeptide(L)' 'MCRAFEEVREETKHEQSIEIAKSLLEVGKMTYEEIARSVQLPVEEVKALDTKKPA' A
#
# COMPACT_ATOMS: atom_id res chain seq x y z
N MET A 1 -19.67 1.29 24.76
CA MET A 1 -18.62 1.98 23.96
C MET A 1 -17.62 0.93 23.50
N CYS A 2 -17.86 0.35 22.34
CA CYS A 2 -17.09 -0.78 21.83
C CYS A 2 -15.78 -0.29 21.20
N ARG A 3 -14.67 -0.41 21.94
CA ARG A 3 -13.31 -0.11 21.45
C ARG A 3 -12.79 -1.12 20.39
N ALA A 4 -13.56 -2.16 20.08
CA ALA A 4 -13.17 -3.23 19.17
C ALA A 4 -13.41 -2.91 17.67
N PHE A 5 -14.05 -1.79 17.33
CA PHE A 5 -14.32 -1.43 15.92
C PHE A 5 -13.25 -0.53 15.30
N GLU A 6 -12.37 0.06 16.11
CA GLU A 6 -11.37 1.01 15.63
C GLU A 6 -10.10 0.28 15.13
N GLU A 7 -9.75 -0.84 15.76
CA GLU A 7 -8.59 -1.67 15.41
C GLU A 7 -8.78 -2.37 14.04
N VAL A 8 -9.96 -2.95 13.79
CA VAL A 8 -10.31 -3.57 12.49
C VAL A 8 -10.27 -2.57 11.33
N ARG A 9 -10.50 -1.27 11.62
CA ARG A 9 -10.53 -0.20 10.62
C ARG A 9 -9.14 0.31 10.26
N GLU A 10 -8.17 0.20 11.15
CA GLU A 10 -6.78 0.60 10.88
C GLU A 10 -6.03 -0.50 10.11
N GLU A 11 -6.22 -1.77 10.49
CA GLU A 11 -5.61 -2.90 9.78
C GLU A 11 -6.08 -2.98 8.32
N THR A 12 -7.38 -2.77 8.08
CA THR A 12 -7.94 -2.75 6.71
C THR A 12 -7.38 -1.62 5.84
N LYS A 13 -7.05 -0.45 6.40
CA LYS A 13 -6.46 0.65 5.62
C LYS A 13 -5.05 0.31 5.15
N HIS A 14 -4.24 -0.29 6.01
CA HIS A 14 -2.87 -0.63 5.65
C HIS A 14 -2.82 -1.74 4.59
N GLU A 15 -3.61 -2.80 4.76
CA GLU A 15 -3.76 -3.85 3.75
C GLU A 15 -4.29 -3.30 2.42
N GLN A 16 -5.30 -2.42 2.46
CA GLN A 16 -5.84 -1.79 1.27
C GLN A 16 -4.81 -0.90 0.57
N SER A 17 -4.02 -0.11 1.31
CA SER A 17 -2.94 0.70 0.75
C SER A 17 -1.88 -0.17 0.06
N ILE A 18 -1.55 -1.33 0.63
CA ILE A 18 -0.61 -2.28 0.00
C ILE A 18 -1.20 -2.87 -1.29
N GLU A 19 -2.47 -3.28 -1.29
CA GLU A 19 -3.14 -3.83 -2.48
C GLU A 19 -3.19 -2.81 -3.63
N ILE A 20 -3.57 -1.56 -3.31
CA ILE A 20 -3.59 -0.47 -4.29
C ILE A 20 -2.19 -0.17 -4.80
N ALA A 21 -1.17 -0.14 -3.93
CA ALA A 21 0.21 0.09 -4.34
C ALA A 21 0.70 -0.99 -5.29
N LYS A 22 0.39 -2.28 -5.03
CA LYS A 22 0.72 -3.39 -5.93
C LYS A 22 0.05 -3.22 -7.31
N SER A 23 -1.24 -2.92 -7.34
CA SER A 23 -1.96 -2.67 -8.60
C SER A 23 -1.34 -1.52 -9.39
N LEU A 24 -0.99 -0.41 -8.72
CA LEU A 24 -0.36 0.75 -9.38
C LEU A 24 1.05 0.42 -9.91
N LEU A 25 1.81 -0.40 -9.19
CA LEU A 25 3.11 -0.91 -9.62
C LEU A 25 2.99 -1.87 -10.82
N GLU A 26 1.96 -2.70 -10.87
CA GLU A 26 1.66 -3.54 -12.03
C GLU A 26 1.28 -2.73 -13.27
N VAL A 27 0.59 -1.60 -13.09
CA VAL A 27 0.26 -0.69 -14.20
C VAL A 27 1.51 -0.02 -14.78
N GLY A 28 2.53 0.26 -13.96
CA GLY A 28 3.84 0.77 -14.41
C GLY A 28 3.82 2.18 -15.02
N LYS A 29 2.76 2.97 -14.78
CA LYS A 29 2.59 4.34 -15.32
C LYS A 29 2.93 5.45 -14.34
N MET A 30 3.20 5.13 -13.08
CA MET A 30 3.49 6.08 -12.00
C MET A 30 4.85 5.78 -11.38
N THR A 31 5.53 6.81 -10.90
CA THR A 31 6.78 6.66 -10.13
C THR A 31 6.50 6.15 -8.71
N TYR A 32 7.50 5.55 -8.07
CA TYR A 32 7.38 5.09 -6.68
C TYR A 32 6.94 6.20 -5.71
N GLU A 33 7.40 7.44 -5.93
CA GLU A 33 7.05 8.60 -5.09
C GLU A 33 5.61 9.07 -5.28
N GLU A 34 5.06 8.92 -6.49
CA GLU A 34 3.65 9.22 -6.76
C GLU A 34 2.75 8.15 -6.13
N ILE A 35 3.10 6.87 -6.30
CA ILE A 35 2.36 5.74 -5.72
C ILE A 35 2.35 5.85 -4.19
N ALA A 36 3.51 6.09 -3.58
CA ALA A 36 3.67 6.32 -2.14
C ALA A 36 2.75 7.43 -1.62
N ARG A 37 2.68 8.56 -2.34
CA ARG A 37 1.78 9.68 -2.00
C ARG A 37 0.30 9.31 -2.17
N SER A 38 -0.05 8.55 -3.20
CA SER A 38 -1.44 8.13 -3.46
C SER A 38 -1.97 7.15 -2.40
N VAL A 39 -1.15 6.19 -1.97
CA VAL A 39 -1.55 5.17 -0.98
C VAL A 39 -1.13 5.52 0.45
N GLN A 40 -0.49 6.67 0.64
CA GLN A 40 0.07 7.13 1.92
C GLN A 40 1.02 6.09 2.55
N LEU A 41 1.82 5.42 1.73
CA LEU A 41 2.88 4.50 2.17
C LEU A 41 4.26 5.13 1.96
N PRO A 42 5.27 4.71 2.75
CA PRO A 42 6.66 5.07 2.49
C PRO A 42 7.12 4.56 1.12
N VAL A 43 7.91 5.37 0.41
CA VAL A 43 8.51 4.99 -0.88
C VAL A 43 9.31 3.69 -0.79
N GLU A 44 10.03 3.49 0.32
CA GLU A 44 10.81 2.27 0.57
C GLU A 44 9.92 1.03 0.65
N GLU A 45 8.72 1.17 1.21
CA GLU A 45 7.75 0.08 1.30
C GLU A 45 7.18 -0.25 -0.09
N VAL A 46 6.85 0.77 -0.88
CA VAL A 46 6.41 0.60 -2.28
C VAL A 46 7.50 -0.10 -3.13
N LYS A 47 8.77 0.27 -2.97
CA LYS A 47 9.89 -0.43 -3.63
C LYS A 47 10.03 -1.89 -3.17
N ALA A 48 9.83 -2.15 -1.87
CA ALA A 48 9.85 -3.49 -1.31
C ALA A 48 8.69 -4.36 -1.88
N LEU A 49 7.55 -3.76 -2.20
CA LEU A 49 6.43 -4.46 -2.84
C LEU A 49 6.73 -4.86 -4.28
N ASP A 50 7.44 -4.03 -5.06
CA ASP A 50 7.81 -4.37 -6.44
C ASP A 50 8.94 -5.42 -6.50
N THR A 51 9.94 -5.31 -5.62
CA THR A 51 11.06 -6.27 -5.53
C THR A 51 10.65 -7.66 -5.05
N LYS A 52 9.48 -7.80 -4.42
CA LYS A 52 8.89 -9.09 -4.02
C LYS A 52 8.10 -9.79 -5.14
N LYS A 53 8.03 -9.24 -6.36
CA LYS A 53 7.49 -10.01 -7.50
C LYS A 53 8.34 -11.27 -7.70
N PRO A 54 7.76 -12.47 -7.66
CA PRO A 54 8.49 -13.66 -8.08
C PRO A 54 8.84 -13.49 -9.56
N ALA A 55 10.12 -13.71 -9.87
CA ALA A 55 10.64 -13.70 -11.24
C ALA A 55 9.94 -14.75 -12.12
#